data_AF-A0A3D2KQJ8-F1
#
_entry.id   AF-A0A3D2KQJ8-F1
#
_cell.length_a   1.000
_cell.length_b   1.000
_cell.length_c   1.000
_cell.angle_alpha   90.00
_cell.angle_beta   90.00
_cell.angle_gamma   90.00
#
_symmetry.space_group_name_H-M   'P 1'
#
loop_
_entity.id
_entity.type
_entity.pdbx_description
1 polymer ?
#
loop_
_entity_poly.entity_id
_entity_poly.type
_entity_poly.pdbx_seq_one_letter_code
_entity_poly.pdbx_strand_id
1 'polypeptide(L)'
;MGSTTTKAIVIEERDGGCRLVARGEAPTTVEAPQEDVMIGVRLAAARAEARLGRRLVREGRLITPQVGDEGVDLFVCTSSAGGGLQM
;
A
#
# COMPACT_ATOMS: atom_id res chain seq x y z
N MET A 1 11.59 -5.61 -10.55
CA MET A 1 12.31 -4.56 -9.81
C MET A 1 12.41 -3.36 -10.74
N GLY A 2 11.52 -2.39 -10.59
CA GLY A 2 11.49 -1.19 -11.42
C GLY A 2 11.07 -0.03 -10.53
N SER A 3 11.89 1.02 -10.49
CA SER A 3 11.75 2.18 -9.60
C SER A 3 10.61 3.12 -9.97
N THR A 4 9.51 2.60 -10.53
CA THR A 4 8.44 3.43 -11.09
C THR A 4 7.15 3.38 -10.28
N THR A 5 6.90 2.29 -9.54
CA THR A 5 5.61 2.12 -8.84
C THR A 5 5.79 1.58 -7.42
N THR A 6 5.00 2.14 -6.51
CA THR A 6 4.73 1.61 -5.17
C THR A 6 3.43 0.82 -5.21
N LYS A 7 3.42 -0.37 -4.63
CA LYS A 7 2.27 -1.29 -4.65
C LYS A 7 1.86 -1.66 -3.24
N ALA A 8 0.59 -1.44 -2.92
CA ALA A 8 -0.07 -1.90 -1.71
C ALA A 8 -0.96 -3.09 -2.05
N ILE A 9 -0.80 -4.20 -1.33
CA ILE A 9 -1.59 -5.41 -1.50
C ILE A 9 -2.27 -5.73 -0.17
N VAL A 10 -3.58 -5.96 -0.24
CA VAL A 10 -4.40 -6.40 0.89
C VAL A 10 -4.67 -7.87 0.72
N ILE A 11 -4.30 -8.65 1.73
CA ILE A 11 -4.53 -10.09 1.79
C ILE A 11 -5.40 -10.37 3.01
N GLU A 12 -6.44 -11.18 2.81
CA GLU A 12 -7.31 -11.65 3.88
C GLU A 12 -7.26 -13.17 3.98
N GLU A 13 -7.45 -13.68 5.19
CA GLU A 13 -7.71 -15.09 5.40
C GLU A 13 -9.21 -15.37 5.16
N ARG A 14 -9.51 -16.26 4.22
CA ARG A 14 -10.86 -16.70 3.88
C ARG A 14 -10.86 -18.21 3.67
N ASP A 15 -11.79 -18.91 4.32
CA ASP A 15 -11.97 -20.36 4.20
C ASP A 15 -10.67 -21.16 4.42
N GLY A 16 -9.83 -20.72 5.37
CA GLY A 16 -8.54 -21.37 5.68
C GLY A 16 -7.42 -21.11 4.66
N GLY A 17 -7.56 -20.09 3.80
CA GLY A 17 -6.53 -19.70 2.83
C GLY A 17 -6.35 -18.19 2.69
N CYS A 18 -5.18 -17.75 2.24
CA CYS A 18 -4.89 -16.34 1.97
C CYS A 18 -5.42 -15.92 0.59
N ARG A 19 -6.23 -14.87 0.53
CA ARG A 19 -6.77 -14.28 -0.71
C ARG A 19 -6.32 -12.84 -0.86
N LEU A 20 -5.79 -12.49 -2.04
CA LEU A 20 -5.62 -11.09 -2.43
C LEU A 20 -7.01 -10.51 -2.70
N VAL A 21 -7.41 -9.51 -1.91
CA VAL A 21 -8.75 -8.90 -1.99
C VAL A 21 -8.73 -7.50 -2.58
N ALA A 22 -7.60 -6.79 -2.45
CA ALA A 22 -7.42 -5.49 -3.07
C ALA A 22 -5.95 -5.22 -3.40
N ARG A 23 -5.75 -4.37 -4.41
CA ARG A 23 -4.44 -3.86 -4.82
C ARG A 23 -4.56 -2.38 -5.15
N GLY A 24 -3.61 -1.60 -4.64
CA GLY A 24 -3.41 -0.21 -5.00
C GLY A 24 -2.01 -0.02 -5.54
N GLU A 25 -1.87 0.80 -6.56
CA GLU A 25 -0.58 1.15 -7.15
C GLU A 25 -0.49 2.66 -7.26
N ALA A 26 0.64 3.25 -6.91
CA ALA A 26 0.94 4.66 -7.10
C ALA A 26 2.35 4.82 -7.68
N PRO A 27 2.69 5.96 -8.31
CA PRO A 27 4.08 6.27 -8.62
C PRO A 27 4.95 6.18 -7.36
N THR A 28 6.19 5.69 -7.49
CA THR A 28 7.14 5.84 -6.38
C THR A 28 7.53 7.31 -6.23
N THR A 29 7.92 7.68 -5.02
CA THR A 29 8.26 9.06 -4.65
C THR A 29 9.64 9.13 -4.01
N VAL A 30 10.54 8.21 -4.40
CA VAL A 30 11.94 8.17 -3.94
C VAL A 30 12.77 9.32 -4.52
N GLU A 31 12.42 9.83 -5.69
CA GLU A 31 13.15 10.89 -6.39
C GLU A 31 12.50 12.26 -6.15
N ALA A 32 13.22 13.32 -6.52
CA ALA A 32 12.71 14.68 -6.51
C ALA A 32 11.44 14.82 -7.37
N PRO A 33 10.51 15.73 -6.99
CA PRO A 33 10.59 16.68 -5.88
C PRO A 33 10.18 16.15 -4.50
N GLN A 34 9.68 14.91 -4.41
CA GLN A 34 9.11 14.39 -3.16
C GLN A 34 10.16 13.85 -2.21
N GLU A 35 11.12 13.05 -2.72
CA GLU A 35 12.21 12.44 -1.96
C GLU A 35 11.76 11.73 -0.66
N ASP A 36 10.53 11.24 -0.62
CA ASP A 36 9.92 10.54 0.50
C ASP A 36 9.05 9.39 -0.02
N VAL A 37 9.55 8.17 0.12
CA VAL A 37 8.87 6.94 -0.30
C VAL A 37 7.53 6.71 0.40
N MET A 38 7.32 7.30 1.59
CA MET A 38 6.08 7.14 2.34
C MET A 38 4.90 7.81 1.67
N ILE A 39 5.14 8.82 0.83
CA ILE A 39 4.10 9.45 0.01
C ILE A 39 3.51 8.41 -0.96
N GLY A 40 4.37 7.72 -1.73
CA GLY A 40 3.96 6.63 -2.62
C GLY A 40 3.25 5.49 -1.88
N VAL A 41 3.73 5.13 -0.68
CA VAL A 41 3.09 4.11 0.17
C VAL A 41 1.67 4.51 0.56
N ARG A 42 1.48 5.75 1.05
CA ARG A 42 0.16 6.26 1.45
C ARG A 42 -0.80 6.39 0.27
N LEU A 43 -0.31 6.83 -0.89
CA LEU A 43 -1.11 6.90 -2.12
C LEU A 43 -1.55 5.52 -2.60
N ALA A 44 -0.64 4.54 -2.58
CA ALA A 44 -0.96 3.16 -2.94
C ALA A 44 -1.96 2.55 -1.95
N ALA A 45 -1.78 2.78 -0.64
CA ALA A 45 -2.72 2.34 0.40
C ALA A 45 -4.12 2.96 0.20
N ALA A 46 -4.21 4.27 -0.07
CA ALA A 46 -5.49 4.94 -0.32
C ALA A 46 -6.21 4.39 -1.56
N ARG A 47 -5.48 4.02 -2.62
CA ARG A 47 -6.06 3.37 -3.80
C ARG A 47 -6.57 1.95 -3.49
N ALA A 48 -5.86 1.21 -2.64
CA ALA A 48 -6.33 -0.08 -2.16
C ALA A 48 -7.60 0.07 -1.28
N GLU A 49 -7.63 1.08 -0.40
CA GLU A 49 -8.77 1.43 0.45
C GLU A 49 -10.03 1.73 -0.40
N ALA A 50 -9.90 2.59 -1.42
CA ALA A 50 -10.99 2.92 -2.33
C ALA A 50 -11.50 1.71 -3.14
N ARG A 51 -10.61 0.77 -3.50
CA ARG A 51 -10.97 -0.47 -4.20
C ARG A 51 -11.72 -1.43 -3.29
N LEU A 52 -11.35 -1.46 -2.01
CA LEU A 52 -11.90 -2.36 -1.00
C LEU A 52 -13.22 -1.85 -0.43
N GLY A 53 -13.46 -0.53 -0.43
CA GLY A 53 -14.64 0.09 0.16
C GLY A 53 -14.65 0.06 1.70
N ARG A 54 -13.49 -0.19 2.30
CA ARG A 54 -13.28 -0.29 3.74
C ARG A 54 -12.09 0.57 4.11
N ARG A 55 -12.19 1.27 5.23
CA ARG A 55 -11.12 2.13 5.75
C ARG A 55 -9.93 1.29 6.21
N LEU A 56 -8.72 1.60 5.74
CA LEU A 56 -7.48 0.90 6.08
C LEU A 56 -6.53 1.79 6.89
N VAL A 57 -6.56 3.11 6.64
CA VAL A 57 -5.67 4.08 7.27
C VAL A 57 -6.46 5.16 8.01
N ARG A 58 -6.03 5.49 9.23
CA ARG A 58 -6.52 6.61 10.02
C ARG A 58 -5.34 7.42 10.56
N GLU A 59 -5.35 8.72 10.32
CA GLU A 59 -4.29 9.64 10.79
C GLU A 59 -2.88 9.18 10.39
N GLY A 60 -2.75 8.62 9.18
CA GLY A 60 -1.49 8.11 8.65
C GLY A 60 -1.01 6.79 9.26
N ARG A 61 -1.81 6.14 10.11
CA ARG A 61 -1.54 4.81 10.69
C ARG A 61 -2.49 3.76 10.13
N LEU A 62 -1.97 2.56 9.90
CA LEU A 62 -2.80 1.40 9.57
C LEU A 62 -3.69 1.04 10.75
N ILE A 63 -4.96 0.75 10.45
CA ILE A 63 -5.91 0.20 11.41
C ILE A 63 -5.72 -1.32 11.40
N THR A 64 -5.25 -1.88 12.51
CA THR A 64 -5.02 -3.33 12.66
C THR A 64 -5.22 -3.73 14.14
N PRO A 65 -5.80 -4.90 14.44
CA PRO A 65 -6.42 -5.85 13.50
C PRO A 65 -7.69 -5.30 12.85
N GLN A 66 -8.26 -6.03 11.88
CA GLN A 66 -9.55 -5.65 11.31
C GLN A 66 -10.66 -5.77 12.37
N VAL A 67 -11.55 -4.76 12.45
CA VAL A 67 -12.76 -4.78 13.27
C VAL A 67 -13.95 -4.34 12.43
N GLY A 68 -14.87 -5.27 12.17
CA GLY A 68 -16.00 -5.03 11.28
C GLY A 68 -15.53 -4.64 9.87
N ASP A 69 -16.00 -3.48 9.40
CA ASP A 69 -15.69 -2.92 8.08
C ASP A 69 -14.52 -1.91 8.10
N GLU A 70 -13.68 -1.95 9.14
CA GLU A 70 -12.45 -1.13 9.23
C GLU A 70 -11.22 -1.99 9.53
N GLY A 71 -10.08 -1.62 8.95
CA GLY A 71 -8.77 -2.20 9.20
C GLY A 71 -8.42 -3.43 8.39
N VAL A 72 -7.30 -4.05 8.72
CA VAL A 72 -6.77 -5.22 8.03
C VAL A 72 -5.86 -6.01 8.97
N ASP A 73 -5.85 -7.33 8.82
CA ASP A 73 -4.99 -8.21 9.62
C ASP A 73 -3.55 -8.22 9.10
N LEU A 74 -3.36 -8.16 7.78
CA LEU A 74 -2.05 -8.04 7.15
C LEU A 74 -2.05 -7.03 5.99
N PHE A 75 -1.15 -6.07 6.06
CA PHE A 75 -0.87 -5.12 4.98
C PHE A 75 0.58 -5.24 4.52
N VAL A 76 0.78 -5.48 3.23
CA VAL A 76 2.11 -5.52 2.63
C VAL A 76 2.20 -4.44 1.57
N CYS A 77 3.17 -3.55 1.74
CA CYS A 77 3.53 -2.57 0.73
C CYS A 77 4.96 -2.80 0.27
N THR A 78 5.16 -2.75 -1.03
CA THR A 78 6.48 -2.77 -1.64
C THR A 78 6.69 -1.44 -2.34
N SER A 79 7.77 -0.76 -1.98
CA SER A 79 8.20 0.48 -2.62
C SER A 79 9.62 0.30 -3.11
N SER A 80 9.92 0.83 -4.29
CA SER A 80 11.29 0.85 -4.80
C SER A 80 12.00 2.10 -4.28
N ALA A 81 13.14 1.88 -3.63
CA ALA A 81 13.98 2.92 -3.05
C ALA A 81 15.38 3.00 -3.70
N GLY A 82 15.59 2.28 -4.81
CA GLY A 82 16.81 2.48 -5.60
C GLY A 82 16.69 3.81 -6.31
N GLY A 83 17.54 4.78 -5.97
CA GLY A 83 17.67 6.00 -6.76
C GLY A 83 17.90 5.59 -8.21
N GLY A 84 17.19 6.23 -9.15
CA GLY A 84 17.37 5.97 -10.57
C GLY A 84 18.86 5.93 -10.89
N LEU A 85 19.28 4.92 -11.66
CA LEU A 85 20.63 4.88 -12.23
C LEU A 85 20.87 6.25 -12.89
N GLN A 86 21.62 7.12 -12.22
CA GLN A 86 22.11 8.36 -12.81
C GLN A 86 23.17 7.91 -13.81
N MET A 87 22.77 7.84 -15.07
CA MET A 87 23.67 7.81 -16.21
C MET A 87 24.02 9.26 -16.56
#